data_AF-A0A520IVH3-F1
#
_entry.id   AF-A0A520IVH3-F1
#
_cell.length_a   1.000
_cell.length_b   1.000
_cell.length_c   1.000
_cell.angle_alpha   90.00
_cell.angle_beta   90.00
_cell.angle_gamma   90.00
#
_symmetry.space_group_name_H-M   'P 1'
#
loop_
_entity.id
_entity.type
_entity.pdbx_description
1 polymer ?
#
loop_
_entity_poly.entity_id
_entity_poly.type
_entity_poly.pdbx_seq_one_letter_code
_entity_poly.pdbx_strand_id
1 'polypeptide(L)'
;MKIYTLICCFLISSVAAQAQLKIRQSFNDDESIQNPAAFSITIPKDKSASYLVDLGLGYTLPRKDPKGLRTGFLVAEYHRTNLVDAEINNFQAGYKHQWIFSEPKITGLPQNDNSAATYSTFRLNSTLKYRYDDVEGSHGAAGTFMFTYFQQGSD
;
A
#
# COMPACT_ATOMS: atom_id res chain seq x y z
N MET A 1 -27.86 -15.04 -24.48
CA MET A 1 -27.43 -14.27 -23.30
C MET A 1 -26.28 -13.37 -23.71
N LYS A 2 -26.43 -12.05 -23.61
CA LYS A 2 -25.34 -11.08 -23.89
C LYS A 2 -24.84 -10.52 -22.56
N ILE A 3 -23.57 -10.74 -22.27
CA ILE A 3 -22.89 -10.20 -21.09
C ILE A 3 -22.21 -8.90 -21.53
N TYR A 4 -22.54 -7.78 -20.89
CA TYR A 4 -21.89 -6.50 -21.11
C TYR A 4 -20.91 -6.27 -19.97
N THR A 5 -19.61 -6.38 -20.27
CA THR A 5 -18.53 -6.04 -19.33
C THR A 5 -18.16 -4.58 -19.58
N LEU A 6 -18.42 -3.72 -18.60
CA LEU A 6 -18.01 -2.32 -18.64
C LEU A 6 -16.65 -2.19 -17.93
N ILE A 7 -15.56 -2.06 -18.68
CA ILE A 7 -14.24 -1.74 -18.13
C ILE A 7 -14.05 -0.23 -18.25
N CYS A 8 -14.06 0.47 -17.11
CA CYS A 8 -13.81 1.90 -17.03
C CYS A 8 -12.34 2.13 -16.68
N CYS A 9 -11.50 2.36 -17.69
CA CYS A 9 -10.10 2.76 -17.51
C CYS A 9 -10.01 4.29 -17.55
N PHE A 10 -9.78 4.92 -16.40
CA PHE A 10 -9.38 6.32 -16.34
C PHE A 10 -7.85 6.43 -16.42
N LEU A 11 -7.35 6.80 -17.59
CA LEU A 11 -5.96 7.26 -17.79
C LEU A 11 -5.94 8.78 -17.62
N ILE A 12 -5.35 9.26 -16.52
CA ILE A 12 -5.02 10.67 -16.35
C ILE A 12 -3.50 10.76 -16.19
N SER A 13 -2.83 11.11 -17.28
CA SER A 13 -1.42 11.50 -17.31
C SER A 13 -1.30 13.00 -17.03
N SER A 14 -0.70 13.38 -15.91
CA SER A 14 -0.03 14.67 -15.80
C SER A 14 1.11 14.64 -14.79
N VAL A 15 2.31 14.95 -15.28
CA VAL A 15 3.54 15.07 -14.52
C VAL A 15 3.50 16.39 -13.75
N ALA A 16 3.00 16.36 -12.51
CA ALA A 16 3.23 17.40 -11.49
C ALA A 16 2.74 16.86 -10.13
N ALA A 17 3.67 16.52 -9.22
CA ALA A 17 3.44 16.12 -7.82
C ALA A 17 2.03 15.53 -7.56
N GLN A 18 1.67 14.49 -8.31
CA GLN A 18 0.27 14.12 -8.47
C GLN A 18 -0.17 13.38 -7.23
N ALA A 19 -1.11 13.97 -6.50
CA ALA A 19 -1.86 13.28 -5.47
C ALA A 19 -2.42 11.98 -6.08
N GLN A 20 -1.89 10.84 -5.62
CA GLN A 20 -2.24 9.55 -6.18
C GLN A 20 -3.19 8.82 -5.23
N LEU A 21 -4.40 8.59 -5.70
CA LEU A 21 -5.34 7.66 -5.07
C LEU A 21 -4.95 6.22 -5.42
N LYS A 22 -4.97 5.34 -4.43
CA LYS A 22 -4.65 3.92 -4.55
C LYS A 22 -5.79 3.11 -3.95
N ILE A 23 -6.18 2.05 -4.64
CA ILE A 23 -7.20 1.11 -4.20
C ILE A 23 -6.59 -0.29 -4.24
N ARG A 24 -6.61 -1.02 -3.13
CA ARG A 24 -6.05 -2.38 -2.99
C ARG A 24 -6.63 -3.09 -1.76
N GLN A 25 -6.30 -4.36 -1.54
CA GLN A 25 -6.80 -5.13 -0.39
C GLN A 25 -6.29 -4.57 0.94
N SER A 26 -4.98 -4.31 1.04
CA SER A 26 -4.32 -3.83 2.27
C SER A 26 -3.08 -3.00 1.97
N PHE A 27 -2.65 -2.17 2.94
CA PHE A 27 -1.43 -1.37 2.92
C PHE A 27 -0.45 -1.79 4.03
N ASN A 28 -0.53 -3.02 4.54
CA ASN A 28 0.35 -3.49 5.61
C ASN A 28 1.82 -3.56 5.20
N ASP A 29 2.11 -4.05 3.99
CA ASP A 29 3.46 -4.16 3.47
C ASP A 29 3.53 -3.53 2.07
N ASP A 30 4.60 -2.79 1.80
CA ASP A 30 4.88 -2.25 0.46
C ASP A 30 5.81 -3.16 -0.35
N GLU A 31 6.45 -4.15 0.28
CA GLU A 31 7.35 -5.12 -0.35
C GLU A 31 6.62 -6.43 -0.74
N SER A 32 5.46 -6.71 -0.16
CA SER A 32 4.64 -7.85 -0.56
C SER A 32 3.93 -7.62 -1.89
N ILE A 33 3.59 -8.73 -2.56
CA ILE A 33 2.67 -8.71 -3.71
C ILE A 33 1.38 -8.01 -3.26
N GLN A 34 0.97 -7.01 -4.03
CA GLN A 34 -0.17 -6.16 -3.72
C GLN A 34 -1.44 -6.82 -4.26
N ASN A 35 -2.30 -7.27 -3.35
CA ASN A 35 -3.57 -7.86 -3.74
C ASN A 35 -4.59 -6.77 -4.11
N PRO A 36 -5.43 -7.00 -5.13
CA PRO A 36 -6.52 -6.08 -5.48
C PRO A 36 -7.57 -6.04 -4.37
N ALA A 37 -8.29 -4.93 -4.25
CA ALA A 37 -9.49 -4.89 -3.41
C ALA A 37 -10.49 -5.96 -3.89
N ALA A 38 -11.19 -6.59 -2.95
CA ALA A 38 -12.10 -7.69 -3.24
C ALA A 38 -13.48 -7.41 -2.65
N PHE A 39 -14.50 -7.71 -3.45
CA PHE A 39 -15.90 -7.68 -3.03
C PHE A 39 -16.59 -8.91 -3.61
N SER A 40 -17.25 -9.70 -2.78
CA SER A 40 -18.05 -10.83 -3.23
C SER A 40 -19.32 -10.95 -2.41
N ILE A 41 -20.39 -11.36 -3.07
CA ILE A 41 -21.67 -11.73 -2.46
C ILE A 41 -22.09 -13.07 -3.04
N THR A 42 -22.48 -13.99 -2.18
CA THR A 42 -23.04 -15.30 -2.57
C THR A 42 -24.43 -15.42 -1.97
N ILE A 43 -25.45 -15.65 -2.82
CA ILE A 43 -26.84 -15.81 -2.40
C ILE A 43 -27.29 -17.24 -2.77
N PRO A 44 -27.14 -18.21 -1.87
CA PRO A 44 -27.63 -19.57 -2.09
C PRO A 44 -29.16 -19.64 -1.97
N LYS A 45 -29.79 -20.63 -2.63
CA LYS A 45 -31.25 -20.80 -2.64
C LYS A 45 -31.84 -21.16 -1.27
N ASP A 46 -31.11 -21.96 -0.50
CA ASP A 46 -31.60 -22.60 0.73
C ASP A 46 -30.76 -22.25 1.97
N LYS A 47 -29.91 -21.21 1.90
CA LYS A 47 -29.08 -20.74 3.02
C LYS A 47 -29.02 -19.22 3.06
N SER A 48 -28.53 -18.67 4.17
CA SER A 48 -28.27 -17.24 4.30
C SER A 48 -27.23 -16.76 3.29
N ALA A 49 -27.36 -15.51 2.84
CA ALA A 49 -26.37 -14.89 1.96
C ALA A 49 -25.06 -14.66 2.69
N SER A 50 -23.95 -14.83 1.98
CA SER A 50 -22.61 -14.52 2.48
C SER A 50 -21.95 -13.42 1.65
N TYR A 51 -21.03 -12.69 2.28
CA TYR A 51 -20.28 -11.60 1.69
C TYR A 51 -18.85 -11.54 2.22
N LEU A 52 -17.99 -10.98 1.39
CA LEU A 52 -16.61 -10.61 1.70
C LEU A 52 -16.36 -9.21 1.14
N VAL A 53 -15.84 -8.33 1.99
CA VAL A 53 -15.40 -6.98 1.64
C VAL A 53 -13.98 -6.83 2.15
N ASP A 54 -13.03 -6.68 1.24
CA ASP A 54 -11.67 -6.27 1.54
C ASP A 54 -11.33 -5.03 0.72
N LEU A 55 -11.39 -3.86 1.36
CA LEU A 55 -11.21 -2.59 0.69
C LEU A 55 -10.22 -1.71 1.46
N GLY A 56 -9.10 -1.42 0.81
CA GLY A 56 -8.15 -0.41 1.23
C GLY A 56 -8.14 0.78 0.27
N LEU A 57 -8.18 1.98 0.86
CA LEU A 57 -7.99 3.25 0.18
C LEU A 57 -6.71 3.91 0.67
N GLY A 58 -5.92 4.42 -0.27
CA GLY A 58 -4.68 5.13 0.00
C GLY A 58 -4.63 6.45 -0.74
N TYR A 59 -4.07 7.47 -0.09
CA TYR A 59 -3.84 8.77 -0.68
C TYR A 59 -2.39 9.18 -0.49
N THR A 60 -1.66 9.30 -1.60
CA THR A 60 -0.28 9.77 -1.59
C THR A 60 -0.29 11.28 -1.43
N LEU A 61 0.31 11.77 -0.35
CA LEU A 61 0.43 13.21 -0.10
C LEU A 61 1.35 13.84 -1.17
N PRO A 62 1.00 15.04 -1.67
CA PRO A 62 1.87 15.77 -2.58
C PRO A 62 3.27 15.92 -1.99
N ARG A 63 4.30 15.65 -2.81
CA ARG A 63 5.69 15.79 -2.38
C ARG A 63 5.99 17.26 -2.13
N LYS A 64 6.39 17.60 -0.90
CA LYS A 64 6.96 18.91 -0.57
C LYS A 64 8.47 18.98 -0.80
N ASP A 65 9.13 17.83 -0.82
CA ASP A 65 10.57 17.75 -1.06
C ASP A 65 10.87 17.57 -2.56
N PRO A 66 11.57 18.53 -3.21
CA PRO A 66 11.93 18.44 -4.62
C PRO A 66 12.87 17.27 -4.94
N LYS A 67 13.61 16.76 -3.94
CA LYS A 67 14.54 15.63 -4.09
C LYS A 67 13.85 14.27 -3.94
N GLY A 68 12.57 14.24 -3.57
CA GLY A 68 11.79 13.00 -3.43
C GLY A 68 12.22 12.08 -2.29
N LEU A 69 12.98 12.58 -1.31
CA LEU A 69 13.50 11.81 -0.19
C LEU A 69 12.42 11.51 0.85
N ARG A 70 11.30 12.23 0.83
CA ARG A 70 10.19 12.03 1.77
C ARG A 70 8.87 11.89 1.03
N THR A 71 8.13 10.83 1.34
CA THR A 71 6.76 10.63 0.84
C THR A 71 5.85 10.18 1.96
N GLY A 72 4.70 10.83 2.08
CA GLY A 72 3.66 10.48 3.04
C GLY A 72 2.45 9.87 2.34
N PHE A 73 1.76 8.96 3.03
CA PHE A 73 0.57 8.29 2.54
C PHE A 73 -0.48 8.20 3.65
N LEU A 74 -1.69 8.63 3.39
CA LEU A 74 -2.84 8.31 4.25
C LEU A 74 -3.44 6.99 3.78
N VAL A 75 -3.85 6.14 4.72
CA VAL A 75 -4.42 4.84 4.42
C VAL A 75 -5.63 4.56 5.31
N ALA A 76 -6.65 3.94 4.74
CA ALA A 76 -7.80 3.40 5.46
C ALA A 76 -8.17 2.06 4.85
N GLU A 77 -8.46 1.06 5.68
CA GLU A 77 -8.77 -0.30 5.25
C GLU A 77 -9.96 -0.82 6.05
N TYR A 78 -10.83 -1.52 5.34
CA TYR A 78 -12.07 -2.07 5.83
C TYR A 78 -12.17 -3.53 5.41
N HIS A 79 -12.33 -4.41 6.40
CA HIS A 79 -12.39 -5.85 6.22
C HIS A 79 -13.66 -6.37 6.88
N ARG A 80 -14.62 -6.82 6.08
CA ARG A 80 -15.89 -7.35 6.58
C ARG A 80 -16.20 -8.69 5.95
N THR A 81 -16.56 -9.68 6.76
CA THR A 81 -16.99 -10.98 6.24
C THR A 81 -17.97 -11.66 7.17
N ASN A 82 -18.89 -12.44 6.60
CA ASN A 82 -19.72 -13.40 7.31
C ASN A 82 -19.60 -14.81 6.69
N LEU A 83 -18.46 -15.10 6.04
CA LEU A 83 -18.16 -16.42 5.46
C LEU A 83 -17.77 -17.46 6.52
N VAL A 84 -17.40 -17.00 7.71
CA VAL A 84 -17.08 -17.82 8.89
C VAL A 84 -18.25 -17.76 9.88
N ASP A 85 -18.21 -18.60 10.93
CA ASP A 85 -19.34 -18.80 11.86
C ASP A 85 -19.86 -17.52 12.55
N ALA A 86 -19.02 -16.47 12.66
CA ALA A 86 -19.39 -15.17 13.18
C ALA A 86 -19.10 -14.07 12.16
N GLU A 87 -19.89 -13.00 12.19
CA GLU A 87 -19.57 -11.79 11.43
C GLU A 87 -18.30 -11.15 11.99
N ILE A 88 -17.37 -10.78 11.10
CA ILE A 88 -16.13 -10.10 11.42
C ILE A 88 -16.15 -8.74 10.74
N ASN A 89 -15.79 -7.70 11.48
CA ASN A 89 -15.82 -6.32 11.01
C ASN A 89 -14.63 -5.50 11.51
N ASN A 90 -13.55 -5.50 10.75
CA ASN A 90 -12.30 -4.86 11.13
C ASN A 90 -12.09 -3.56 10.34
N PHE A 91 -11.64 -2.52 11.04
CA PHE A 91 -11.33 -1.23 10.44
C PHE A 91 -9.96 -0.77 10.89
N GLN A 92 -9.17 -0.24 9.97
CA GLN A 92 -7.91 0.39 10.30
C GLN A 92 -7.64 1.62 9.47
N ALA A 93 -7.11 2.67 10.10
CA ALA A 93 -6.76 3.90 9.41
C ALA A 93 -5.47 4.49 9.98
N GLY A 94 -4.69 5.14 9.14
CA GLY A 94 -3.39 5.63 9.57
C GLY A 94 -2.58 6.36 8.52
N TYR A 95 -1.31 6.52 8.84
CA TYR A 95 -0.33 7.22 8.05
C TYR A 95 0.89 6.33 7.82
N LYS A 96 1.31 6.22 6.56
CA LYS A 96 2.59 5.63 6.17
C LYS A 96 3.54 6.74 5.76
N HIS A 97 4.80 6.55 6.07
CA HIS A 97 5.86 7.48 5.73
C HIS A 97 7.09 6.73 5.26
N GLN A 98 7.62 7.18 4.14
CA GLN A 98 8.89 6.74 3.59
C GLN A 98 9.89 7.89 3.64
N TRP A 99 11.07 7.62 4.21
CA TRP A 99 12.21 8.53 4.21
C TRP A 99 13.46 7.85 3.66
N ILE A 100 14.11 8.49 2.70
CA ILE A 100 15.46 8.17 2.21
C ILE A 100 16.43 9.17 2.85
N PHE A 101 17.38 8.70 3.65
CA PHE A 101 18.24 9.57 4.47
C PHE A 101 19.31 10.31 3.66
N SER A 102 19.72 9.76 2.51
CA SER A 102 20.70 10.39 1.64
C SER A 102 20.38 10.13 0.18
N GLU A 103 20.59 11.14 -0.65
CA GLU A 103 20.68 10.92 -2.09
C GLU A 103 21.78 9.88 -2.35
N PRO A 104 21.53 8.89 -3.21
CA PRO A 104 22.53 7.91 -3.58
C PRO A 104 23.78 8.62 -4.11
N LYS A 105 24.85 8.62 -3.30
CA LYS A 105 26.13 9.18 -3.71
C LYS A 105 26.79 8.19 -4.65
N ILE A 106 27.02 8.63 -5.88
CA ILE A 106 27.83 7.90 -6.86
C ILE A 106 29.26 7.86 -6.34
N THR A 107 29.72 6.73 -5.81
CA THR A 107 31.08 6.57 -5.25
C THR A 107 32.08 5.97 -6.23
N GLY A 108 31.63 5.59 -7.43
CA GLY A 108 32.47 5.10 -8.52
C GLY A 108 31.96 5.61 -9.86
N LEU A 109 32.88 6.06 -10.73
CA LEU A 109 32.55 6.30 -12.13
C LEU A 109 32.19 4.95 -12.77
N PRO A 110 31.20 4.88 -13.69
CA PRO A 110 30.96 3.68 -14.48
C PRO A 110 32.28 3.27 -15.12
N GLN A 111 32.77 2.06 -14.83
CA GLN A 111 33.99 1.59 -15.50
C GLN A 111 33.74 1.42 -17.01
N ASN A 112 32.49 1.09 -17.40
CA ASN A 112 32.02 0.94 -18.78
C ASN A 112 30.59 1.53 -18.94
N ASP A 113 30.13 1.75 -20.18
CA ASP A 113 28.78 2.29 -20.51
C ASP A 113 27.59 1.48 -19.93
N ASN A 114 27.84 0.26 -19.45
CA ASN A 114 26.83 -0.65 -18.86
C ASN A 114 26.97 -0.82 -17.33
N SER A 115 27.91 -0.13 -16.67
CA SER A 115 28.12 -0.27 -15.22
C SER A 115 27.23 0.70 -14.45
N ALA A 116 26.37 0.18 -13.57
CA ALA A 116 25.58 1.00 -12.68
C ALA A 116 26.49 1.74 -11.68
N ALA A 117 26.23 3.04 -11.49
CA ALA A 117 26.89 3.82 -10.45
C ALA A 117 26.68 3.17 -9.06
N THR A 118 27.77 2.94 -8.32
CA THR A 118 27.69 2.43 -6.95
C THR A 118 27.06 3.50 -6.06
N TYR A 119 26.00 3.12 -5.34
CA TYR A 119 25.42 3.97 -4.31
C TYR A 119 25.06 3.18 -3.06
N SER A 120 25.06 3.90 -1.94
CA SER A 120 24.46 3.42 -0.70
C SER A 120 23.46 4.44 -0.17
N THR A 121 22.37 3.95 0.40
CA THR A 121 21.40 4.80 1.08
C THR A 121 20.72 4.05 2.21
N PHE A 122 20.31 4.80 3.23
CA PHE A 122 19.42 4.30 4.25
C PHE A 122 17.99 4.71 3.91
N ARG A 123 17.06 3.78 4.11
CA ARG A 123 15.61 4.01 3.97
C ARG A 123 14.92 3.64 5.28
N LEU A 124 13.96 4.47 5.67
CA LEU A 124 12.99 4.17 6.72
C LEU A 124 11.60 4.11 6.08
N ASN A 125 10.96 2.94 6.19
CA ASN A 125 9.53 2.79 5.92
C ASN A 125 8.83 2.64 7.27
N SER A 126 7.87 3.52 7.54
CA SER A 126 7.14 3.54 8.80
C SER A 126 5.64 3.62 8.56
N THR A 127 4.88 2.97 9.42
CA THR A 127 3.42 2.95 9.36
C THR A 127 2.89 3.09 10.77
N LEU A 128 1.94 4.00 10.97
CA LEU A 128 1.19 4.12 12.21
C LEU A 128 -0.30 4.05 11.88
N LYS A 129 -1.02 3.09 12.44
CA LYS A 129 -2.46 2.90 12.23
C LYS A 129 -3.18 2.80 13.56
N TYR A 130 -4.37 3.35 13.65
CA TYR A 130 -5.37 2.92 14.61
C TYR A 130 -6.11 1.72 14.02
N ARG A 131 -6.35 0.69 14.84
CA ARG A 131 -7.02 -0.55 14.46
C ARG A 131 -8.19 -0.80 15.40
N TYR A 132 -9.31 -1.21 14.84
CA TYR A 132 -10.44 -1.82 15.52
C TYR A 132 -10.56 -3.25 14.98
N ASP A 133 -10.46 -4.23 15.89
CA ASP A 133 -10.56 -5.65 15.59
C ASP A 133 -11.75 -6.26 16.36
N ASP A 134 -12.77 -6.67 15.62
CA ASP A 134 -14.00 -7.22 16.16
C ASP A 134 -13.78 -8.66 16.67
N VAL A 135 -12.81 -9.39 16.12
CA VAL A 135 -12.53 -10.79 16.48
C VAL A 135 -11.97 -10.88 17.90
N GLU A 136 -11.01 -10.02 18.20
CA GLU A 136 -10.36 -9.96 19.52
C GLU A 136 -11.07 -9.00 20.48
N GLY A 137 -12.07 -8.24 20.00
CA GLY A 137 -12.69 -7.14 20.76
C GLY A 137 -11.70 -6.05 21.13
N SER A 138 -10.61 -5.92 20.37
CA SER A 138 -9.46 -5.08 20.70
C SER A 138 -9.41 -3.85 19.80
N HIS A 139 -8.93 -2.73 20.34
CA HIS A 139 -8.67 -1.55 19.54
C HIS A 139 -7.46 -0.80 20.09
N GLY A 140 -6.69 -0.20 19.19
CA GLY A 140 -5.46 0.47 19.60
C GLY A 140 -4.61 0.98 18.45
N ALA A 141 -3.52 1.62 18.82
CA ALA A 141 -2.52 2.06 17.86
C ALA A 141 -1.49 0.94 17.61
N ALA A 142 -1.19 0.69 16.35
CA ALA A 142 -0.15 -0.21 15.92
C ALA A 142 0.84 0.51 15.00
N GLY A 143 2.13 0.32 15.28
CA GLY A 143 3.22 0.92 14.53
C GLY A 143 4.15 -0.13 13.94
N THR A 144 4.62 0.09 12.72
CA THR A 144 5.70 -0.69 12.10
C THR A 144 6.80 0.27 11.65
N PHE A 145 8.05 -0.09 11.93
CA PHE A 145 9.22 0.68 11.53
C PHE A 145 10.24 -0.29 10.92
N MET A 146 10.57 -0.06 9.65
CA MET A 146 11.51 -0.87 8.89
C MET A 146 12.66 0.00 8.42
N PHE A 147 13.86 -0.34 8.89
CA PHE A 147 15.10 0.29 8.49
C PHE A 147 15.81 -0.61 7.48
N THR A 148 16.12 -0.06 6.31
CA THR A 148 16.77 -0.79 5.23
C THR A 148 18.02 -0.04 4.80
N TYR A 149 19.15 -0.76 4.74
CA TYR A 149 20.37 -0.28 4.10
C TYR A 149 20.45 -0.90 2.71
N PHE A 150 20.49 -0.07 1.67
CA PHE A 150 20.70 -0.51 0.29
C PHE A 150 22.12 -0.17 -0.12
N GLN A 151 22.81 -1.14 -0.72
CA GLN A 151 24.09 -0.98 -1.39
C GLN A 151 24.02 -1.68 -2.74
N GLN A 152 24.20 -0.91 -3.82
CA GLN A 152 24.32 -1.47 -5.16
C GLN A 152 25.80 -1.37 -5.56
N GLY A 153 26.46 -2.53 -5.67
CA GLY A 153 27.83 -2.63 -6.21
C GLY A 153 27.83 -2.60 -7.74
N SER A 154 28.99 -2.32 -8.34
CA SER A 154 29.26 -2.79 -9.70
C SER A 154 29.58 -4.28 -9.60
N ASP A 155 28.92 -5.12 -10.39
CA ASP A 155 29.28 -6.54 -10.53
C ASP A 155 30.76 -6.71 -10.96
#